data_AF-A0A935NEK0-F1
#
_entry.id   AF-A0A935NEK0-F1
#
_cell.length_a   1.000
_cell.length_b   1.000
_cell.length_c   1.000
_cell.angle_alpha   90.00
_cell.angle_beta   90.00
_cell.angle_gamma   90.00
#
_symmetry.space_group_name_H-M   'P 1'
#
loop_
_entity.id
_entity.type
_entity.pdbx_description
1 polymer ?
#
loop_
_entity_poly.entity_id
_entity_poly.type
_entity_poly.pdbx_seq_one_letter_code
_entity_poly.pdbx_strand_id
1 'polypeptide(L)'
;MLQKNFLVLLAGFFLGGFVLLNNACKDETETLNADCAGNTATYDTNVKVILQAKCMPCHTAGGIGLASADLTNYTTTKKLADQGKIFEILEAKSMPPTGMGVDPLTDVEWANLACWHNQGYLDK
;
A
#
# COMPACT_ATOMS: atom_id res chain seq x y z
N MET A 1 -52.41 15.97 -60.48
CA MET A 1 -51.04 15.72 -59.97
C MET A 1 -50.33 17.05 -59.80
N LEU A 2 -49.47 17.14 -58.78
CA LEU A 2 -48.66 18.28 -58.31
C LEU A 2 -49.36 19.25 -57.34
N GLN A 3 -48.94 19.25 -56.07
CA GLN A 3 -48.16 20.37 -55.50
C GLN A 3 -47.54 20.03 -54.12
N LYS A 4 -46.33 20.60 -53.92
CA LYS A 4 -45.45 20.56 -52.74
C LYS A 4 -46.15 21.11 -51.49
N ASN A 5 -45.69 20.73 -50.29
CA ASN A 5 -45.63 21.66 -49.15
C ASN A 5 -44.54 21.26 -48.15
N PHE A 6 -43.51 22.10 -48.11
CA PHE A 6 -42.56 22.26 -47.04
C PHE A 6 -43.14 23.30 -46.09
N LEU A 7 -43.29 23.01 -44.79
CA LEU A 7 -43.38 24.04 -43.75
C LEU A 7 -43.21 23.42 -42.35
N VAL A 8 -42.09 23.83 -41.76
CA VAL A 8 -41.69 23.83 -40.35
C VAL A 8 -42.82 24.36 -39.44
N LEU A 9 -42.97 23.84 -38.21
CA LEU A 9 -43.20 24.61 -36.97
C LEU A 9 -43.35 23.71 -35.70
N LEU A 10 -42.32 23.80 -34.84
CA LEU A 10 -42.28 23.93 -33.37
C LEU A 10 -43.21 23.13 -32.43
N ALA A 11 -42.58 22.42 -31.48
CA ALA A 11 -42.80 22.39 -30.01
C ALA A 11 -42.26 21.05 -29.48
N GLY A 12 -41.21 20.91 -28.67
CA GLY A 12 -40.90 21.64 -27.45
C GLY A 12 -41.39 20.84 -26.23
N PHE A 13 -40.70 19.77 -25.80
CA PHE A 13 -40.69 19.30 -24.40
C PHE A 13 -39.72 18.12 -24.15
N PHE A 14 -39.38 17.92 -22.88
CA PHE A 14 -38.54 16.88 -22.26
C PHE A 14 -37.03 17.11 -22.17
N LEU A 15 -36.70 18.06 -21.29
CA LEU A 15 -35.91 17.81 -20.07
C LEU A 15 -35.41 16.37 -19.87
N GLY A 16 -34.09 16.24 -19.74
CA GLY A 16 -33.50 15.37 -18.72
C GLY A 16 -32.85 14.08 -19.20
N GLY A 17 -31.57 13.93 -18.84
CA GLY A 17 -30.84 12.66 -18.89
C GLY A 17 -29.97 12.55 -20.15
N PHE A 18 -28.70 12.21 -20.10
CA PHE A 18 -27.93 11.61 -19.02
C PHE A 18 -26.47 11.89 -19.42
N VAL A 19 -25.89 12.97 -18.90
CA VAL A 19 -24.45 13.21 -19.09
C VAL A 19 -23.76 12.18 -18.19
N LEU A 20 -23.26 11.13 -18.83
CA LEU A 20 -22.41 10.12 -18.21
C LEU A 20 -21.21 10.82 -17.60
N LEU A 21 -21.27 11.04 -16.28
CA LEU A 21 -20.14 11.42 -15.47
C LEU A 21 -19.16 10.24 -15.50
N ASN A 22 -18.17 10.32 -16.37
CA ASN A 22 -16.95 9.52 -16.27
C ASN A 22 -16.16 10.01 -15.05
N ASN A 23 -16.62 9.64 -13.85
CA ASN A 23 -15.70 9.44 -12.76
C ASN A 23 -15.06 8.07 -13.00
N ALA A 24 -14.04 8.06 -13.87
CA ALA A 24 -12.97 7.11 -13.70
C ALA A 24 -12.40 7.41 -12.30
N CYS A 25 -12.92 6.71 -11.30
CA CYS A 25 -12.28 6.60 -10.00
C CYS A 25 -10.91 6.01 -10.33
N LYS A 26 -9.91 6.88 -10.42
CA LYS A 26 -8.53 6.47 -10.50
C LYS A 26 -8.29 5.89 -9.13
N ASP A 27 -8.52 4.58 -9.01
CA ASP A 27 -8.03 3.82 -7.88
C ASP A 27 -6.51 3.93 -8.01
N GLU A 28 -5.97 5.00 -7.43
CA GLU A 28 -4.58 5.03 -7.08
C GLU A 28 -4.45 3.95 -6.02
N THR A 29 -4.22 2.72 -6.49
CA THR A 29 -3.38 1.81 -5.74
C THR A 29 -2.16 2.64 -5.40
N GLU A 30 -2.13 3.18 -4.18
CA GLU A 30 -0.97 3.77 -3.53
C GLU A 30 0.06 2.63 -3.43
N THR A 31 0.62 2.25 -4.58
CA THR A 31 1.79 1.39 -4.67
C THR A 31 2.82 2.07 -3.81
N LEU A 32 3.40 1.35 -2.86
CA LEU A 32 4.43 1.77 -1.91
C LEU A 32 5.53 2.61 -2.57
N ASN A 33 5.28 3.87 -2.86
CA ASN A 33 6.21 4.74 -3.56
C ASN A 33 6.65 5.81 -2.57
N ALA A 34 7.36 5.36 -1.54
CA ALA A 34 8.03 6.26 -0.62
C ALA A 34 9.08 7.06 -1.40
N ASP A 35 9.09 8.38 -1.21
CA ASP A 35 10.19 9.21 -1.68
C ASP A 35 11.43 8.89 -0.83
N CYS A 36 12.32 8.09 -1.40
CA CYS A 36 13.54 7.69 -0.73
C CYS A 36 14.64 8.75 -0.80
N ALA A 37 14.39 9.91 -1.42
CA ALA A 37 15.22 11.13 -1.38
C ALA A 37 16.75 10.91 -1.34
N GLY A 38 17.28 9.95 -2.10
CA GLY A 38 18.71 9.63 -2.16
C GLY A 38 19.28 8.86 -0.96
N ASN A 39 18.46 8.48 0.03
CA ASN A 39 18.85 7.63 1.14
C ASN A 39 18.80 6.16 0.73
N THR A 40 19.89 5.43 0.97
CA THR A 40 19.92 3.98 0.80
C THR A 40 19.46 3.33 2.10
N ALA A 41 18.30 2.69 2.06
CA ALA A 41 17.74 1.95 3.18
C ALA A 41 18.22 0.50 3.11
N THR A 42 18.91 0.04 4.16
CA THR A 42 19.46 -1.32 4.21
C THR A 42 18.99 -2.05 5.45
N TYR A 43 19.15 -3.37 5.44
CA TYR A 43 18.70 -4.20 6.54
C TYR A 43 19.43 -3.82 7.83
N ASP A 44 20.76 -3.76 7.78
CA ASP A 44 21.60 -3.52 8.95
C ASP A 44 21.42 -2.11 9.54
N THR A 45 21.21 -1.08 8.71
CA THR A 45 21.14 0.31 9.20
C THR A 45 19.74 0.79 9.55
N ASN A 46 18.71 0.34 8.83
CA ASN A 46 17.36 0.90 8.96
C ASN A 46 16.34 -0.14 9.40
N VAL A 47 16.30 -1.30 8.73
CA VAL A 47 15.18 -2.24 8.90
C VAL A 47 15.30 -3.02 10.19
N LYS A 48 16.50 -3.50 10.53
CA LYS A 48 16.72 -4.36 11.68
C LYS A 48 16.29 -3.69 12.99
N VAL A 49 16.60 -2.41 13.17
CA VAL A 49 16.18 -1.67 14.37
C VAL A 49 14.66 -1.53 14.46
N ILE A 50 13.99 -1.34 13.32
CA ILE A 50 12.51 -1.30 13.25
C ILE A 50 11.95 -2.68 13.59
N LEU A 51 12.44 -3.74 12.97
CA LEU A 51 11.98 -5.10 13.23
C LEU A 51 12.18 -5.49 14.70
N GLN A 52 13.33 -5.16 15.28
CA GLN A 52 13.63 -5.42 16.69
C GLN A 52 12.63 -4.74 17.63
N ALA A 53 12.29 -3.49 17.35
CA ALA A 53 11.38 -2.72 18.19
C ALA A 53 9.90 -3.07 17.97
N LYS A 54 9.51 -3.37 16.72
CA LYS A 54 8.10 -3.37 16.29
C LYS A 54 7.57 -4.74 15.91
N CYS A 55 8.42 -5.70 15.57
CA CYS A 55 7.98 -6.97 14.99
C CYS A 55 8.47 -8.18 15.79
N MET A 56 9.75 -8.22 16.12
CA MET A 56 10.40 -9.31 16.84
C MET A 56 9.87 -9.59 18.25
N PRO A 57 9.19 -8.67 18.99
CA PRO A 57 8.51 -9.06 20.22
C PRO A 57 7.52 -10.22 20.04
N CYS A 58 6.94 -10.36 18.84
CA CYS A 58 6.09 -11.48 18.46
C CYS A 58 6.80 -12.43 17.47
N HIS A 59 7.52 -11.89 16.49
CA HIS A 59 8.14 -12.61 15.37
C HIS A 59 9.56 -13.11 15.67
N THR A 60 9.69 -13.85 16.77
CA THR A 60 10.92 -14.53 17.19
C THR A 60 10.58 -15.86 17.85
N ALA A 61 11.56 -16.75 17.99
CA ALA A 61 11.37 -17.99 18.76
C ALA A 61 10.97 -17.65 20.21
N GLY A 62 9.79 -18.11 20.63
CA GLY A 62 9.24 -17.81 21.96
C GLY A 62 8.65 -16.41 22.12
N GLY A 63 8.41 -15.69 21.01
CA GLY A 63 7.74 -14.39 21.01
C GLY A 63 6.29 -14.43 21.52
N ILE A 64 5.72 -13.24 21.74
CA ILE A 64 4.35 -13.06 22.21
C ILE A 64 3.37 -13.48 21.10
N GLY A 65 2.52 -14.47 21.39
CA GLY A 65 1.57 -15.04 20.43
C GLY A 65 2.18 -16.09 19.50
N LEU A 66 1.33 -16.83 18.77
CA LEU A 66 1.74 -17.89 17.84
C LEU A 66 2.18 -17.34 16.49
N ALA A 67 3.08 -16.35 16.46
CA ALA A 67 3.56 -15.82 15.19
C ALA A 67 4.43 -16.87 14.48
N SER A 68 4.05 -17.25 13.26
CA SER A 68 4.69 -18.34 12.50
C SER A 68 5.94 -17.92 11.72
N ALA A 69 6.22 -16.62 11.64
CA ALA A 69 7.29 -16.05 10.83
C ALA A 69 8.43 -15.51 11.70
N ASP A 70 9.65 -15.92 11.40
CA ASP A 70 10.88 -15.50 12.08
C ASP A 70 11.54 -14.32 11.34
N LEU A 71 11.68 -13.19 12.03
CA LEU A 71 12.27 -11.95 11.52
C LEU A 71 13.62 -11.61 12.19
N THR A 72 14.27 -12.58 12.84
CA THR A 72 15.49 -12.37 13.64
C THR A 72 16.75 -12.09 12.83
N ASN A 73 16.76 -12.39 11.53
CA ASN A 73 17.92 -12.23 10.67
C ASN A 73 17.53 -11.82 9.25
N TYR A 74 18.52 -11.30 8.52
CA TYR A 74 18.34 -10.83 7.15
C TYR A 74 17.81 -11.93 6.22
N THR A 75 18.40 -13.13 6.27
CA THR A 75 18.04 -14.23 5.36
C THR A 75 16.56 -14.61 5.46
N THR A 76 16.03 -14.80 6.67
CA THR A 76 14.61 -15.16 6.85
C THR A 76 13.70 -13.99 6.52
N THR A 77 14.08 -12.77 6.92
CA THR A 77 13.32 -11.54 6.64
C THR A 77 13.22 -11.29 5.13
N LYS A 78 14.35 -11.33 4.41
CA LYS A 78 14.40 -11.14 2.97
C LYS A 78 13.57 -12.19 2.24
N LYS A 79 13.66 -13.46 2.65
CA LYS A 79 12.83 -14.52 2.07
C LYS A 79 11.33 -14.23 2.20
N LEU A 80 10.88 -13.70 3.33
CA LEU A 80 9.48 -13.31 3.52
C LEU A 80 9.10 -12.06 2.74
N ALA A 81 10.03 -11.11 2.62
CA ALA A 81 9.87 -9.90 1.82
C ALA A 81 9.74 -10.24 0.32
N ASP A 82 10.63 -11.09 -0.20
CA ASP A 82 10.59 -11.61 -1.58
C ASP A 82 9.29 -12.37 -1.89
N GLN A 83 8.65 -12.96 -0.87
CA GLN A 83 7.34 -13.61 -0.98
C GLN A 83 6.16 -12.61 -0.92
N GLY A 84 6.42 -11.32 -0.77
CA GLY A 84 5.41 -10.26 -0.61
C GLY A 84 4.76 -10.19 0.78
N LYS A 85 5.02 -11.17 1.65
CA LYS A 85 4.29 -11.35 2.92
C LYS A 85 4.46 -10.21 3.91
N ILE A 86 5.63 -9.59 3.94
CA ILE A 86 5.87 -8.45 4.83
C ILE A 86 5.06 -7.25 4.33
N PHE A 87 5.18 -6.91 3.05
CA PHE A 87 4.58 -5.69 2.50
C PHE A 87 3.07 -5.77 2.36
N GLU A 88 2.51 -6.94 2.01
CA GLU A 88 1.06 -7.17 2.01
C GLU A 88 0.42 -6.81 3.37
N ILE A 89 1.05 -7.25 4.47
CA ILE A 89 0.57 -6.99 5.82
C ILE A 89 0.75 -5.53 6.24
N LEU A 90 1.85 -4.90 5.82
CA LEU A 90 2.12 -3.48 6.07
C LEU A 90 1.16 -2.56 5.31
N GLU A 91 0.84 -2.87 4.06
CA GLU A 91 -0.15 -2.15 3.24
C GLU A 91 -1.56 -2.30 3.86
N ALA A 92 -1.90 -3.50 4.33
CA ALA A 92 -3.13 -3.75 5.06
C ALA A 92 -3.19 -3.07 6.44
N LYS A 93 -2.07 -2.49 6.92
CA LYS A 93 -1.93 -1.85 8.24
C LYS A 93 -2.41 -2.74 9.39
N SER A 94 -2.25 -4.06 9.24
CA SER A 94 -2.75 -5.05 10.20
C SER A 94 -1.71 -5.46 11.25
N MET A 95 -0.45 -5.07 11.07
CA MET A 95 0.64 -5.26 12.02
C MET A 95 1.51 -3.98 12.12
N PRO A 96 2.03 -3.65 13.31
CA PRO A 96 1.75 -4.29 14.60
C PRO A 96 0.31 -4.05 15.09
N PRO A 97 -0.31 -4.99 15.82
CA PRO A 97 -1.67 -4.84 16.31
C PRO A 97 -1.71 -3.88 17.50
N THR A 98 -2.71 -3.00 17.54
CA THR A 98 -2.88 -2.07 18.65
C THR A 98 -3.28 -2.79 19.94
N GLY A 99 -2.78 -2.29 21.07
CA GLY A 99 -3.13 -2.82 22.41
C GLY A 99 -2.42 -4.12 22.82
N MET A 100 -1.48 -4.62 22.03
CA MET A 100 -0.72 -5.85 22.31
C MET A 100 0.70 -5.58 22.84
N GLY A 101 0.94 -4.39 23.39
CA GLY A 101 2.23 -4.02 23.99
C GLY A 101 3.31 -3.60 23.00
N VAL A 102 2.95 -3.41 21.72
CA VAL A 102 3.82 -2.83 20.69
C VAL A 102 3.05 -1.73 19.96
N ASP A 103 3.65 -0.55 19.85
CA ASP A 103 3.04 0.57 19.16
C ASP A 103 3.07 0.36 17.64
N PRO A 104 2.10 0.93 16.89
CA PRO A 104 2.16 0.99 15.43
C PRO A 104 3.46 1.60 14.90
N LEU A 105 3.71 1.37 13.61
CA LEU A 105 4.79 2.04 12.89
C LEU A 105 4.50 3.55 12.79
N THR A 106 5.53 4.35 12.99
CA THR A 106 5.54 5.76 12.63
C THR A 106 5.70 5.94 11.12
N ASP A 107 5.36 7.12 10.60
CA ASP A 107 5.52 7.43 9.17
C ASP A 107 6.98 7.25 8.69
N VAL A 108 7.96 7.60 9.53
CA VAL A 108 9.39 7.45 9.22
C VAL A 108 9.81 5.98 9.19
N GLU A 109 9.34 5.17 10.13
CA GLU A 109 9.63 3.72 10.13
C GLU A 109 9.00 3.04 8.92
N TRP A 110 7.76 3.41 8.59
CA TRP A 110 7.07 2.92 7.42
C TRP A 110 7.81 3.33 6.13
N ALA A 111 8.23 4.60 6.02
CA ALA A 111 9.00 5.08 4.87
C ALA A 111 10.33 4.32 4.70
N ASN A 112 11.04 4.02 5.78
CA ASN A 112 12.27 3.23 5.73
C ASN A 112 12.03 1.80 5.22
N LEU A 113 10.94 1.15 5.66
CA LEU A 113 10.56 -0.18 5.17
C LEU A 113 10.17 -0.13 3.69
N ALA A 114 9.36 0.84 3.28
CA ALA A 114 8.98 1.04 1.88
C ALA A 114 10.20 1.32 0.98
N CYS A 115 11.15 2.14 1.45
CA CYS A 115 12.39 2.38 0.72
C CYS A 115 13.25 1.14 0.59
N TRP A 116 13.37 0.34 1.65
CA TRP A 116 14.08 -0.93 1.58
C TRP A 116 13.46 -1.89 0.56
N HIS A 117 12.12 -1.92 0.45
CA HIS A 117 11.42 -2.66 -0.60
C HIS A 117 11.78 -2.17 -2.00
N ASN A 118 11.64 -0.86 -2.23
CA ASN A 118 11.85 -0.26 -3.54
C ASN A 118 13.31 -0.36 -4.01
N GLN A 119 14.25 -0.54 -3.07
CA GLN A 119 15.67 -0.69 -3.33
C GLN A 119 16.12 -2.16 -3.45
N GLY A 120 15.19 -3.12 -3.43
CA GLY A 120 15.49 -4.54 -3.66
C GLY A 120 16.00 -5.28 -2.43
N TYR A 121 15.59 -4.85 -1.24
CA TYR A 121 15.90 -5.50 0.04
C TYR A 121 17.40 -5.61 0.34
N LEU A 122 18.13 -4.50 0.26
CA LEU A 122 19.57 -4.47 0.49
C LEU A 122 19.94 -4.93 1.91
N ASP A 123 21.00 -5.73 2.04
CA ASP A 123 21.53 -6.17 3.34
C ASP A 123 22.29 -5.03 4.03
N LYS A 124 23.22 -4.41 3.28
CA LYS A 124 24.19 -3.42 3.76
C LYS A 124 24.31 -2.24 2.82
#